data_AF-A0A448N2G6-F1
#
_entry.id   AF-A0A448N2G6-F1
#
_cell.length_a   1.000
_cell.length_b   1.000
_cell.length_c   1.000
_cell.angle_alpha   90.00
_cell.angle_beta   90.00
_cell.angle_gamma   90.00
#
_symmetry.space_group_name_H-M   'P 1'
#
loop_
_entity.id
_entity.type
_entity.pdbx_description
1 polymer ?
#
loop_
_entity_poly.entity_id
_entity_poly.type
_entity_poly.pdbx_seq_one_letter_code
_entity_poly.pdbx_strand_id
1 'polypeptide(L)'
;MFYEIDPATCFSIFDTVETHKDTAANSHTSVSGDIDSLGATCATGPAAPIQSALNKIYNRALTPAMSTAEQHTSNAVSCGRQAVHQYQLADQEQASNAASCGHEAQGGCETTINNEPLMGITSAARAANSPAEVKITDGKKTEGK
;
A
#
# COMPACT_ATOMS: atom_id res chain seq x y z
N MET A 1 1.61 31.01 -1.25
CA MET A 1 2.31 30.02 -2.09
C MET A 1 1.29 28.94 -2.39
N PHE A 2 0.76 28.88 -3.62
CA PHE A 2 -0.11 27.79 -4.03
C PHE A 2 0.81 26.60 -4.34
N TYR A 3 0.58 25.47 -3.68
CA TYR A 3 1.28 24.24 -4.03
C TYR A 3 0.58 23.64 -5.23
N GLU A 4 1.27 23.63 -6.37
CA GLU A 4 0.79 22.94 -7.57
C GLU A 4 1.20 21.47 -7.45
N ILE A 5 0.22 20.58 -7.49
CA ILE A 5 0.44 19.14 -7.54
C ILE A 5 0.52 18.76 -9.01
N ASP A 6 1.63 18.17 -9.45
CA ASP A 6 1.72 17.53 -10.76
C ASP A 6 1.17 16.09 -10.65
N PRO A 7 -0.05 15.82 -11.16
CA PRO A 7 -0.68 14.51 -11.01
C PRO A 7 0.09 13.43 -11.76
N ALA A 8 0.69 13.76 -12.91
CA ALA A 8 1.42 12.80 -13.72
C ALA A 8 2.66 12.30 -13.00
N THR A 9 3.41 13.21 -12.36
CA THR A 9 4.55 12.84 -11.52
C THR A 9 4.11 11.98 -10.33
N CYS A 10 3.03 12.33 -9.63
CA CYS A 10 2.53 11.53 -8.52
C CYS A 10 2.12 10.11 -8.96
N PHE A 11 1.38 9.96 -10.06
CA PHE A 11 0.99 8.64 -10.56
C PHE A 11 2.19 7.80 -10.99
N SER A 12 3.21 8.40 -11.62
CA SER A 12 4.45 7.71 -11.97
C SER A 12 5.22 7.20 -10.74
N ILE A 13 5.27 7.98 -9.66
CA ILE A 13 5.85 7.54 -8.39
C ILE A 13 5.08 6.34 -7.83
N PHE A 14 3.75 6.39 -7.85
CA PHE A 14 2.93 5.28 -7.36
C PHE A 14 3.14 3.99 -8.18
N ASP A 15 3.21 4.09 -9.51
CA ASP A 15 3.51 2.94 -10.38
C ASP A 15 4.89 2.34 -10.07
N THR A 16 5.89 3.21 -9.82
CA THR A 16 7.25 2.80 -9.44
C THR A 16 7.26 2.06 -8.09
N VAL A 17 6.51 2.58 -7.11
CA VAL A 17 6.39 1.96 -5.79
C VAL A 17 5.71 0.58 -5.87
N GLU A 18 4.68 0.42 -6.70
CA GLU A 18 4.05 -0.88 -6.93
C GLU A 18 5.02 -1.87 -7.60
N THR A 19 5.83 -1.41 -8.55
CA THR A 19 6.88 -2.22 -9.18
C THR A 19 7.92 -2.71 -8.15
N HIS A 20 8.33 -1.84 -7.22
CA HIS A 20 9.24 -2.22 -6.14
C HIS A 20 8.62 -3.24 -5.18
N LYS A 21 7.34 -3.08 -4.85
CA LYS A 21 6.58 -4.05 -4.06
C LYS A 21 6.56 -5.43 -4.73
N ASP A 22 6.25 -5.48 -6.03
CA ASP A 22 6.20 -6.75 -6.78
C ASP A 22 7.58 -7.41 -6.86
N THR A 23 8.64 -6.61 -7.03
CA THR A 23 10.02 -7.09 -6.99
C THR A 23 10.39 -7.68 -5.62
N ALA A 24 9.95 -7.04 -4.54
CA ALA A 24 10.16 -7.53 -3.18
C ALA A 24 9.39 -8.84 -2.93
N ALA A 25 8.14 -8.94 -3.38
CA ALA A 25 7.33 -10.16 -3.26
C ALA A 25 7.96 -11.35 -4.02
N ASN A 26 8.48 -11.09 -5.22
CA ASN A 26 9.22 -12.10 -6.00
C ASN A 26 10.49 -12.54 -5.26
N SER A 27 11.25 -11.60 -4.69
CA SER A 27 12.46 -11.91 -3.90
C SER A 27 12.12 -12.72 -2.65
N HIS A 28 11.03 -12.38 -1.96
CA HIS A 28 10.54 -13.12 -0.79
C HIS A 28 10.14 -14.56 -1.12
N THR A 29 9.54 -14.79 -2.29
CA THR A 29 9.22 -16.12 -2.83
C THR A 29 10.48 -16.89 -3.25
N SER A 30 11.48 -16.20 -3.78
CA SER A 30 12.77 -16.83 -4.10
C SER A 30 13.47 -17.36 -2.85
N VAL A 31 13.44 -16.59 -1.75
CA VAL A 31 14.07 -16.99 -0.49
C VAL A 31 13.45 -18.27 0.11
N SER A 32 12.12 -18.45 0.04
CA SER A 32 11.53 -19.74 0.45
C SER A 32 11.99 -20.89 -0.43
N GLY A 33 12.05 -20.68 -1.75
CA GLY A 33 12.57 -21.67 -2.70
C GLY A 33 14.02 -22.08 -2.40
N ASP A 34 14.87 -21.12 -2.03
CA ASP A 34 16.26 -21.39 -1.63
C ASP A 34 16.34 -22.18 -0.33
N ILE A 35 15.48 -21.87 0.65
CA ILE A 35 15.39 -22.61 1.92
C ILE A 35 14.93 -24.04 1.68
N ASP A 36 13.94 -24.26 0.81
CA ASP A 36 13.46 -25.59 0.46
C ASP A 36 14.54 -26.40 -0.27
N SER A 37 15.26 -25.78 -1.21
CA SER A 37 16.36 -26.40 -1.96
C SER A 37 17.53 -26.78 -1.04
N LEU A 38 17.91 -25.90 -0.11
CA LEU A 38 18.91 -26.20 0.91
C LEU A 38 18.42 -27.34 1.82
N GLY A 39 17.15 -27.31 2.18
CA GLY A 39 16.50 -28.34 2.97
C GLY A 39 16.58 -29.73 2.36
N ALA A 40 16.25 -29.84 1.08
CA ALA A 40 16.38 -31.09 0.32
C ALA A 40 17.83 -31.59 0.29
N THR A 41 18.81 -30.67 0.15
CA THR A 41 20.24 -31.00 0.14
C THR A 41 20.72 -31.50 1.51
N CYS A 42 20.19 -30.91 2.59
CA CYS A 42 20.55 -31.25 3.96
C CYS A 42 19.62 -32.29 4.62
N ALA A 43 18.76 -32.98 3.86
CA ALA A 43 17.68 -33.80 4.40
C ALA A 43 18.14 -34.93 5.36
N THR A 44 19.41 -35.32 5.31
CA THR A 44 19.97 -36.37 6.17
C THR A 44 21.29 -35.93 6.82
N GLY A 45 21.65 -36.62 7.92
CA GLY A 45 22.88 -36.37 8.64
C GLY A 45 22.82 -35.16 9.60
N PRO A 46 23.96 -34.73 10.14
CA PRO A 46 24.03 -33.69 11.19
C PRO A 46 23.48 -32.32 10.76
N ALA A 47 23.38 -32.05 9.46
CA ALA A 47 22.90 -30.81 8.88
C ALA A 47 21.36 -30.73 8.75
N ALA A 48 20.63 -31.84 8.91
CA ALA A 48 19.17 -31.89 8.80
C ALA A 48 18.40 -30.86 9.66
N PRO A 49 18.85 -30.48 10.88
CA PRO A 49 18.18 -29.45 11.67
C PRO A 49 18.21 -28.04 11.04
N ILE A 50 19.12 -27.76 10.11
CA ILE A 50 19.30 -26.43 9.51
C ILE A 50 18.02 -25.99 8.77
N GLN A 51 17.39 -26.88 8.01
CA GLN A 51 16.16 -26.58 7.29
C GLN A 51 15.04 -26.15 8.25
N SER A 52 14.83 -26.92 9.33
CA SER A 52 13.80 -26.63 10.32
C SER A 52 14.04 -25.27 11.01
N ALA A 53 15.30 -24.96 11.33
CA ALA A 53 15.66 -23.67 11.89
C ALA A 53 15.40 -22.50 10.92
N LEU A 54 15.77 -22.66 9.64
CA LEU A 54 15.54 -21.65 8.60
C LEU A 54 14.05 -21.44 8.34
N ASN A 55 13.28 -22.51 8.18
CA ASN A 55 11.82 -22.43 8.02
C ASN A 55 11.16 -21.74 9.21
N LYS A 56 11.63 -22.00 10.43
CA LYS A 56 11.12 -21.33 11.62
C LYS A 56 11.37 -19.82 11.58
N ILE A 57 12.56 -19.38 11.18
CA ILE A 57 12.90 -17.95 11.09
C ILE A 57 12.13 -17.29 9.94
N TYR A 58 12.09 -17.93 8.77
CA TYR A 58 11.36 -17.48 7.60
C TYR A 58 9.89 -17.21 7.94
N ASN A 59 9.19 -18.22 8.47
CA ASN A 59 7.77 -18.12 8.79
C ASN A 59 7.48 -17.20 9.98
N ARG A 60 8.37 -17.13 10.97
CA ARG A 60 8.12 -16.33 12.18
C ARG A 60 8.41 -14.84 11.97
N ALA A 61 9.45 -14.52 11.23
CA ALA A 61 9.97 -13.16 11.16
C ALA A 61 9.81 -12.57 9.75
N LEU A 62 10.27 -13.28 8.72
CA LEU A 62 10.36 -12.71 7.38
C LEU A 62 8.98 -12.61 6.73
N THR A 63 8.19 -13.70 6.75
CA THR A 63 6.88 -13.74 6.12
C THR A 63 5.93 -12.67 6.66
N PRO A 64 5.72 -12.53 7.99
CA PRO A 64 4.80 -11.52 8.51
C PRO A 64 5.26 -10.09 8.21
N ALA A 65 6.57 -9.83 8.28
CA ALA A 65 7.13 -8.51 8.00
C ALA A 65 6.96 -8.12 6.53
N MET A 66 7.28 -9.04 5.61
CA MET A 66 7.12 -8.80 4.17
C MET A 66 5.65 -8.60 3.79
N SER A 67 4.75 -9.49 4.24
CA SER A 67 3.31 -9.33 3.94
C SER A 67 2.74 -8.02 4.49
N THR A 68 3.17 -7.59 5.69
CA THR A 68 2.76 -6.30 6.25
C THR A 68 3.28 -5.14 5.43
N ALA A 69 4.55 -5.18 5.00
CA ALA A 69 5.14 -4.14 4.18
C ALA A 69 4.48 -4.03 2.79
N GLU A 70 4.17 -5.16 2.15
CA GLU A 70 3.45 -5.22 0.87
C GLU A 70 2.05 -4.61 0.99
N GLN A 71 1.33 -4.94 2.07
CA GLN A 71 0.01 -4.40 2.35
C GLN A 71 0.06 -2.89 2.59
N HIS A 72 0.95 -2.43 3.46
CA HIS A 72 1.12 -0.99 3.75
C HIS A 72 1.49 -0.21 2.49
N THR A 73 2.36 -0.77 1.64
CA THR A 73 2.74 -0.15 0.37
C THR A 73 1.55 -0.02 -0.57
N SER A 74 0.78 -1.09 -0.75
CA SER A 74 -0.42 -1.07 -1.60
C SER A 74 -1.47 -0.08 -1.10
N ASN A 75 -1.64 -0.01 0.22
CA ASN A 75 -2.55 0.90 0.88
C ASN A 75 -2.13 2.37 0.73
N ALA A 76 -0.84 2.65 0.90
CA ALA A 76 -0.28 3.99 0.72
C ALA A 76 -0.44 4.47 -0.72
N VAL A 77 -0.18 3.61 -1.71
CA VAL A 77 -0.39 3.91 -3.13
C VAL A 77 -1.87 4.20 -3.40
N SER A 78 -2.78 3.35 -2.94
CA SER A 78 -4.23 3.56 -3.11
C SER A 78 -4.70 4.89 -2.50
N CYS A 79 -4.30 5.18 -1.26
CA CYS A 79 -4.61 6.46 -0.60
C CYS A 79 -4.01 7.65 -1.34
N GLY A 80 -2.77 7.53 -1.82
CA GLY A 80 -2.09 8.56 -2.58
C GLY A 80 -2.80 8.88 -3.91
N ARG A 81 -3.20 7.85 -4.66
CA ARG A 81 -3.98 8.02 -5.91
C ARG A 81 -5.32 8.72 -5.65
N GLN A 82 -6.02 8.34 -4.58
CA GLN A 82 -7.26 9.00 -4.18
C GLN A 82 -7.03 10.47 -3.84
N ALA A 83 -5.97 10.79 -3.08
CA ALA A 83 -5.65 12.17 -2.73
C ALA A 83 -5.38 13.02 -3.98
N VAL A 84 -4.55 12.54 -4.92
CA VAL A 84 -4.27 13.24 -6.18
C VAL A 84 -5.54 13.51 -6.98
N HIS A 85 -6.43 12.52 -7.07
CA HIS A 85 -7.71 12.68 -7.75
C HIS A 85 -8.58 13.78 -7.11
N GLN A 86 -8.64 13.85 -5.78
CA GLN A 86 -9.41 14.91 -5.09
C GLN A 86 -8.83 16.30 -5.35
N TYR A 87 -7.49 16.42 -5.41
CA TYR A 87 -6.86 17.68 -5.78
C TYR A 87 -7.19 18.11 -7.21
N GLN A 88 -7.18 17.19 -8.17
CA GLN A 88 -7.57 17.47 -9.55
C GLN A 88 -9.02 17.96 -9.66
N LEU A 89 -9.94 17.37 -8.88
CA LEU A 89 -11.33 17.82 -8.82
C LEU A 89 -11.45 19.24 -8.24
N ALA A 90 -10.73 19.52 -7.14
CA ALA A 90 -10.71 20.83 -6.53
C ALA A 90 -10.14 21.90 -7.47
N ASP A 91 -9.08 21.58 -8.22
CA ASP A 91 -8.48 22.49 -9.21
C ASP A 91 -9.46 22.77 -10.36
N GLN A 92 -10.20 21.76 -10.83
CA GLN A 92 -11.23 21.92 -11.85
C GLN A 92 -12.42 22.76 -11.36
N GLU A 93 -12.84 22.57 -10.11
CA GLU A 93 -13.90 23.36 -9.49
C GLU A 93 -13.47 24.83 -9.35
N GLN A 94 -12.24 25.09 -8.87
CA GLN A 94 -11.69 26.44 -8.78
C GLN A 94 -11.61 27.13 -10.14
N ALA A 95 -11.14 26.41 -11.18
CA ALA A 95 -11.10 26.95 -12.53
C ALA A 95 -12.51 27.27 -13.07
N SER A 96 -13.49 26.42 -12.80
CA SER A 96 -14.89 26.61 -13.22
C SER A 96 -15.53 27.80 -12.50
N ASN A 97 -15.32 27.92 -11.19
CA ASN A 97 -15.81 29.03 -10.38
C ASN A 97 -15.17 30.36 -10.80
N ALA A 98 -13.86 30.38 -11.09
CA ALA A 98 -13.16 31.55 -11.59
C ALA A 98 -13.65 31.96 -12.98
N ALA A 99 -13.89 31.00 -13.88
CA ALA A 99 -14.45 31.27 -15.21
C ALA A 99 -15.88 31.83 -15.14
N SER A 100 -16.70 31.31 -14.21
CA SER A 100 -18.06 31.78 -13.95
C SER A 100 -18.06 33.21 -13.36
N CYS A 101 -17.18 33.48 -12.40
CA CYS A 101 -16.98 34.84 -11.85
C CYS A 101 -16.50 35.84 -12.92
N GLY A 102 -15.66 35.40 -13.86
CA GLY A 102 -15.25 36.22 -15.01
C GLY A 102 -16.42 36.59 -15.94
N HIS A 103 -17.48 35.78 -15.95
CA HIS A 103 -18.70 36.03 -16.71
C HIS A 103 -19.76 36.85 -15.92
N GLU A 104 -19.70 36.82 -14.58
CA GLU A 104 -20.63 37.49 -13.65
C GLU A 104 -20.06 38.74 -12.97
N ALA A 105 -19.11 39.44 -13.60
CA ALA A 105 -18.56 40.72 -13.12
C ALA A 105 -19.56 41.91 -13.18
N GLN A 106 -20.80 41.69 -12.74
CA GLN A 106 -21.77 42.68 -12.26
C GLN A 106 -22.53 42.16 -11.01
N GLY A 107 -21.81 41.67 -10.01
CA GLY A 107 -22.41 41.37 -8.70
C GLY A 107 -21.44 40.61 -7.82
N GLY A 108 -20.91 41.25 -6.77
CA GLY A 108 -19.82 40.73 -5.96
C GLY A 108 -20.03 39.28 -5.48
N CYS A 109 -19.03 38.42 -5.72
CA CYS A 109 -19.01 37.07 -5.19
C CYS A 109 -18.13 37.01 -3.94
N GLU A 110 -18.73 36.75 -2.78
CA GLU A 110 -18.02 36.23 -1.61
C GLU A 110 -17.58 34.80 -1.89
N THR A 111 -16.28 34.59 -2.12
CA THR A 111 -15.67 33.26 -2.17
C THR A 111 -15.64 32.63 -0.79
N THR A 112 -16.73 31.98 -0.38
CA THR A 112 -16.71 31.06 0.77
C THR A 112 -16.15 29.73 0.30
N ILE A 113 -14.84 29.54 0.48
CA ILE A 113 -14.19 28.25 0.26
C ILE A 113 -14.55 27.35 1.46
N ASN A 114 -15.55 26.49 1.30
CA ASN A 114 -15.86 25.46 2.28
C ASN A 114 -14.81 24.33 2.15
N ASN A 115 -13.74 24.42 2.95
CA ASN A 115 -12.59 23.49 2.96
C ASN A 115 -12.89 22.06 3.48
N GLU A 116 -14.04 21.47 3.20
CA GLU A 116 -14.30 20.06 3.56
C GLU A 116 -14.31 19.20 2.30
N PRO A 117 -13.17 18.54 1.98
CA PRO A 117 -13.11 17.09 2.20
C PRO A 117 -11.67 16.54 2.40
N LEU A 118 -11.04 16.77 3.55
CA LEU A 118 -9.80 16.05 3.94
C LEU A 118 -10.05 14.93 4.96
N MET A 119 -11.22 14.91 5.61
CA MET A 119 -11.59 13.97 6.69
C MET A 119 -11.81 12.52 6.21
N GLY A 120 -12.15 12.31 4.94
CA GLY A 120 -12.34 10.96 4.37
C GLY A 120 -11.03 10.22 4.14
N ILE A 121 -9.97 10.94 3.75
CA ILE A 121 -8.67 10.38 3.39
C ILE A 121 -7.93 9.89 4.64
N THR A 122 -8.05 10.63 5.76
CA THR A 122 -7.46 10.24 7.05
C THR A 122 -8.12 9.00 7.64
N SER A 123 -9.43 8.83 7.45
CA SER A 123 -10.19 7.67 7.92
C SER A 123 -9.84 6.40 7.12
N ALA A 124 -9.71 6.52 5.80
CA ALA A 124 -9.27 5.43 4.93
C ALA A 124 -7.80 5.03 5.19
N ALA A 125 -6.90 6.01 5.32
CA ALA A 125 -5.49 5.76 5.66
C ALA A 125 -5.33 5.09 7.03
N ARG A 126 -6.16 5.43 8.02
CA ARG A 126 -6.14 4.82 9.36
C ARG A 126 -6.65 3.38 9.37
N ALA A 127 -7.68 3.08 8.57
CA ALA A 127 -8.16 1.70 8.37
C ALA A 127 -7.12 0.85 7.62
N ALA A 128 -6.45 1.43 6.63
CA ALA A 128 -5.44 0.76 5.81
C ALA A 128 -4.11 0.51 6.56
N ASN A 129 -3.88 1.17 7.69
CA ASN A 129 -2.71 0.95 8.56
C ASN A 129 -3.03 0.06 9.78
N SER A 130 -4.22 -0.56 9.82
CA SER A 130 -4.54 -1.58 10.81
C SER A 130 -3.99 -2.92 10.35
N PRO A 131 -3.18 -3.63 11.16
CA PRO A 131 -2.71 -4.95 10.80
C PRO A 131 -3.92 -5.86 10.60
N ALA A 132 -4.03 -6.49 9.44
CA ALA A 132 -4.96 -7.60 9.26
C ALA A 132 -4.59 -8.67 10.31
N GLU A 133 -5.56 -9.14 11.09
CA GLU A 133 -5.34 -10.26 12.01
C GLU A 133 -4.81 -11.44 11.20
N VAL A 134 -3.50 -11.69 11.31
CA VAL A 134 -2.89 -12.90 10.80
C VAL A 134 -3.44 -14.04 11.64
N LYS A 135 -4.48 -14.71 11.15
CA LYS A 135 -4.89 -16.00 11.69
C LYS A 135 -3.75 -16.97 11.48
N ILE A 136 -2.96 -17.18 12.53
CA ILE A 136 -2.00 -18.28 12.57
C ILE A 136 -2.82 -19.57 12.54
N THR A 137 -2.97 -20.16 11.36
CA THR A 137 -3.42 -21.53 11.25
C THR A 137 -2.26 -22.40 11.68
N ASP A 138 -2.19 -22.69 12.99
CA ASP A 138 -1.41 -23.82 13.49
C ASP A 138 -1.84 -25.04 12.66
N GLY A 139 -0.91 -25.63 11.92
CA GLY A 139 -1.14 -26.68 10.92
C GLY A 139 -1.72 -27.98 11.48
N LYS A 140 -2.94 -27.94 12.02
CA LYS A 140 -3.75 -29.10 12.33
C LYS A 140 -4.69 -29.38 11.16
N LYS A 141 -4.40 -30.49 10.49
CA LYS A 141 -5.33 -31.24 9.66
C LYS A 141 -6.67 -31.39 10.42
N THR A 142 -7.71 -30.72 9.97
CA THR A 142 -9.07 -31.02 10.42
C THR A 142 -9.57 -32.24 9.67
N GLU A 143 -9.36 -33.40 10.27
CA GLU A 143 -10.14 -34.59 9.97
C GLU A 143 -11.57 -34.40 10.51
N GLY A 144 -12.53 -34.78 9.66
CA GLY A 144 -13.99 -34.93 9.81
C GLY A 144 -14.71 -34.64 11.13
N LYS A 145 -15.91 -34.07 10.98
CA LYS A 145 -17.13 -34.83 11.25
C LYS A 145 -18.28 -34.36 10.38
#